data_AF-A0A944Q0R0-F1
#
_entry.id   AF-A0A944Q0R0-F1
#
_cell.length_a   1.000
_cell.length_b   1.000
_cell.length_c   1.000
_cell.angle_alpha   90.00
_cell.angle_beta   90.00
_cell.angle_gamma   90.00
#
_symmetry.space_group_name_H-M   'P 1'
#
loop_
_entity.id
_entity.type
_entity.pdbx_description
1 polymer ?
#
loop_
_entity_poly.entity_id
_entity_poly.type
_entity_poly.pdbx_seq_one_letter_code
_entity_poly.pdbx_strand_id
1 'polypeptide(L)'
;MARWAPQETDTMAAIAGEVITQVGTNRTVVAIDGQDGTDLERVAAALVSGFAQHGVHAMAAAAPSSDIDVLRSDIVIPFRTTGAGDGVLVVHGTGLLAPRTRTLWRWSLWVEQESGRLERRADVKIAASAVLDVTDPEHPRREWNDAC
;
A
#
# COMPACT_ATOMS: atom_id res chain seq x y z
N MET A 1 1.79 11.90 30.78
CA MET A 1 2.89 11.75 29.80
C MET A 1 2.26 11.68 28.42
N ALA A 2 2.53 12.65 27.55
CA ALA A 2 2.08 12.57 26.17
C ALA A 2 2.78 11.39 25.50
N ARG A 3 2.02 10.41 25.02
CA ARG A 3 2.54 9.31 24.20
C ARG A 3 3.00 9.92 22.88
N TRP A 4 4.31 9.88 22.61
CA TRP A 4 4.85 10.29 21.31
C TRP A 4 4.17 9.48 20.19
N ALA A 5 3.64 10.17 19.19
CA ALA A 5 3.08 9.59 17.98
C ALA A 5 4.01 9.97 16.81
N PRO A 6 4.46 9.00 15.99
CA PRO A 6 5.26 9.31 14.81
C PRO A 6 4.46 10.19 13.84
N GLN A 7 5.17 11.04 13.08
CA GLN A 7 4.53 11.81 12.01
C GLN A 7 4.25 10.89 10.81
N GLU A 8 3.31 11.26 9.93
CA GLU A 8 3.03 10.55 8.68
C GLU A 8 4.30 10.21 7.90
N THR A 9 5.22 11.16 7.81
CA THR A 9 6.50 10.99 7.11
C THR A 9 7.35 9.84 7.68
N ASP A 10 7.39 9.69 9.02
CA ASP A 10 8.13 8.62 9.69
C ASP A 10 7.43 7.27 9.48
N THR A 11 6.11 7.23 9.63
CA THR A 11 5.30 6.01 9.44
C THR A 11 5.45 5.49 8.01
N MET A 12 5.34 6.36 7.00
CA MET A 12 5.47 5.95 5.59
C MET A 12 6.89 5.52 5.23
N ALA A 13 7.91 6.17 5.78
CA ALA A 13 9.29 5.71 5.63
C ALA A 13 9.49 4.31 6.23
N ALA A 14 8.94 4.06 7.42
CA ALA A 14 9.03 2.74 8.04
C ALA A 14 8.33 1.65 7.20
N ILE A 15 7.12 1.93 6.70
CA ILE A 15 6.39 1.01 5.81
C ILE A 15 7.17 0.78 4.50
N ALA A 16 7.72 1.82 3.87
CA ALA A 16 8.55 1.67 2.68
C ALA A 16 9.76 0.74 2.93
N GLY A 17 10.43 0.90 4.08
CA GLY A 17 11.52 0.01 4.50
C GLY A 17 11.08 -1.44 4.68
N GLU A 18 9.87 -1.67 5.20
CA GLU A 18 9.25 -2.99 5.29
C GLU A 18 9.07 -3.61 3.88
N VAL A 19 8.49 -2.86 2.94
CA VAL A 19 8.32 -3.31 1.54
C VAL A 19 9.66 -3.67 0.91
N ILE A 20 10.65 -2.79 1.01
CA ILE A 20 12.00 -3.01 0.45
C ILE A 20 12.59 -4.31 0.99
N THR A 21 12.48 -4.53 2.30
CA THR A 21 13.06 -5.71 2.96
C THR A 21 12.35 -7.01 2.57
N GLN A 22 11.02 -6.99 2.46
CA GLN A 22 10.23 -8.20 2.21
C GLN A 22 10.21 -8.62 0.74
N VAL A 23 10.12 -7.67 -0.18
CA VAL A 23 9.88 -7.96 -1.60
C VAL A 23 10.87 -7.31 -2.56
N GLY A 24 11.78 -6.47 -2.07
CA GLY A 24 12.79 -5.79 -2.88
C GLY A 24 12.22 -4.73 -3.82
N THR A 25 13.09 -4.19 -4.68
CA THR A 25 12.78 -3.03 -5.55
C THR A 25 12.83 -3.34 -7.03
N ASN A 26 13.14 -4.57 -7.45
CA ASN A 26 13.28 -4.90 -8.87
C ASN A 26 11.92 -4.99 -9.58
N ARG A 27 11.48 -3.87 -10.15
CA ARG A 27 10.17 -3.70 -10.81
C ARG A 27 9.02 -4.25 -9.95
N THR A 28 9.08 -3.96 -8.65
CA THR A 28 8.09 -4.41 -7.67
C THR A 28 6.79 -3.65 -7.85
N VAL A 29 5.66 -4.36 -7.87
CA VAL A 29 4.33 -3.74 -7.88
C VAL A 29 3.65 -4.06 -6.55
N VAL A 30 3.20 -3.03 -5.85
CA VAL A 30 2.49 -3.12 -4.58
C VAL A 30 1.11 -2.48 -4.69
N ALA A 31 0.15 -2.93 -3.88
CA ALA A 31 -1.21 -2.41 -3.88
C ALA A 31 -1.55 -1.66 -2.60
N ILE A 32 -2.36 -0.63 -2.73
CA ILE A 32 -3.05 0.06 -1.63
C ILE A 32 -4.55 -0.06 -1.91
N ASP A 33 -5.23 -0.82 -1.07
CA ASP A 33 -6.68 -0.90 -1.02
C ASP A 33 -7.15 -0.28 0.29
N GLY A 34 -8.42 0.05 0.40
CA GLY A 34 -8.91 0.59 1.66
C GLY A 34 -10.41 0.73 1.72
N GLN A 35 -10.83 1.11 2.91
CA GLN A 35 -12.22 1.34 3.24
C GLN A 35 -12.77 2.55 2.47
N ASP A 36 -14.05 2.50 2.13
CA ASP A 36 -14.77 3.63 1.53
C ASP A 36 -14.61 4.90 2.37
N GLY A 37 -14.30 6.01 1.68
CA GLY A 37 -14.08 7.33 2.28
C GLY A 37 -12.64 7.64 2.69
N THR A 38 -11.70 6.70 2.54
CA THR A 38 -10.27 6.96 2.75
C THR A 38 -9.62 7.63 1.52
N ASP A 39 -8.68 8.54 1.75
CA ASP A 39 -7.93 9.25 0.70
C ASP A 39 -6.72 8.40 0.24
N LEU A 40 -6.99 7.38 -0.59
CA LEU A 40 -5.97 6.44 -1.05
C LEU A 40 -4.89 7.08 -1.92
N GLU A 41 -5.21 8.16 -2.64
CA GLU A 41 -4.25 8.89 -3.46
C GLU A 41 -3.21 9.59 -2.59
N ARG A 42 -3.65 10.27 -1.51
CA ARG A 42 -2.74 10.84 -0.52
C ARG A 42 -1.85 9.77 0.12
N VAL A 43 -2.42 8.64 0.54
CA VAL A 43 -1.64 7.55 1.15
C VAL A 43 -0.61 7.00 0.15
N ALA A 44 -0.98 6.83 -1.12
CA ALA A 44 -0.05 6.39 -2.16
C ALA A 44 1.10 7.41 -2.38
N ALA A 45 0.78 8.70 -2.44
CA ALA A 45 1.78 9.76 -2.55
C ALA A 45 2.73 9.78 -1.34
N ALA A 46 2.19 9.64 -0.12
CA ALA A 46 2.98 9.59 1.10
C ALA A 46 3.90 8.36 1.15
N LEU A 47 3.43 7.19 0.70
CA LEU A 47 4.27 5.99 0.59
C LEU A 47 5.37 6.16 -0.47
N VAL A 48 5.09 6.81 -1.60
CA VAL A 48 6.13 7.18 -2.59
C VAL A 48 7.19 8.08 -1.96
N SER A 49 6.79 9.08 -1.17
CA SER A 49 7.73 9.90 -0.40
C SER A 49 8.52 9.06 0.63
N GLY A 50 7.91 8.05 1.23
CA GLY A 50 8.57 7.07 2.08
C GLY A 50 9.69 6.30 1.36
N PHE A 51 9.45 5.80 0.15
CA PHE A 51 10.50 5.16 -0.67
C PHE A 51 11.64 6.12 -1.01
N ALA A 52 11.33 7.38 -1.29
CA ALA A 52 12.35 8.39 -1.61
C ALA A 52 13.31 8.64 -0.44
N GLN A 53 12.86 8.53 0.82
CA GLN A 53 13.74 8.62 2.00
C GLN A 53 14.76 7.49 2.08
N HIS A 54 14.48 6.34 1.46
CA HIS A 54 15.41 5.21 1.31
C HIS A 54 16.22 5.26 0.02
N GLY A 55 16.12 6.35 -0.77
CA GLY A 55 16.77 6.47 -2.07
C GLY A 55 16.20 5.55 -3.16
N VAL A 56 14.97 5.05 -2.98
CA VAL A 56 14.30 4.16 -3.93
C VAL A 56 13.38 4.96 -4.84
N HIS A 57 13.48 4.72 -6.14
CA HIS A 57 12.55 5.29 -7.12
C HIS A 57 11.20 4.58 -7.04
N ALA A 58 10.16 5.34 -6.71
CA ALA A 58 8.78 4.86 -6.71
C ALA A 58 7.85 5.83 -7.44
N MET A 59 6.73 5.32 -7.94
CA MET A 59 5.65 6.11 -8.54
C MET A 59 4.29 5.54 -8.13
N ALA A 60 3.27 6.39 -8.10
CA ALA A 60 1.90 6.00 -7.81
C ALA A 60 1.05 6.01 -9.09
N ALA A 61 0.10 5.08 -9.17
CA ALA A 61 -0.91 5.05 -10.21
C ALA A 61 -2.27 4.64 -9.63
N ALA A 62 -3.32 5.35 -10.02
CA ALA A 62 -4.68 4.95 -9.72
C ALA A 62 -5.03 3.69 -10.54
N ALA A 63 -5.65 2.72 -9.89
CA ALA A 63 -6.19 1.54 -10.55
C ALA A 63 -7.35 1.95 -11.48
N PRO A 64 -7.30 1.63 -12.78
CA PRO A 64 -8.38 1.97 -13.71
C PRO A 64 -9.66 1.17 -13.46
N SER A 65 -9.55 -0.01 -12.83
CA SER A 65 -10.66 -0.85 -12.41
C SER A 65 -10.18 -1.90 -11.40
N SER A 66 -11.10 -2.68 -10.83
CA SER A 66 -10.80 -3.87 -10.04
C SER A 66 -10.77 -5.15 -10.88
N ASP A 67 -10.77 -5.05 -12.21
CA ASP A 67 -10.70 -6.21 -13.11
C ASP A 67 -9.23 -6.67 -13.26
N ILE A 68 -8.97 -7.94 -12.98
CA ILE A 68 -7.62 -8.51 -12.99
C ILE A 68 -6.94 -8.39 -14.37
N ASP A 69 -7.71 -8.52 -15.47
CA ASP A 69 -7.13 -8.55 -16.81
C ASP A 69 -6.77 -7.13 -17.25
N VAL A 70 -7.62 -6.15 -16.93
CA VAL A 70 -7.33 -4.72 -17.14
C VAL A 70 -6.12 -4.28 -16.30
N LEU A 71 -6.09 -4.62 -15.01
CA LEU A 71 -4.94 -4.32 -14.14
C LEU A 71 -3.65 -4.93 -14.67
N ARG A 72 -3.71 -6.15 -15.21
CA ARG A 72 -2.54 -6.82 -15.76
C ARG A 72 -2.07 -6.13 -17.06
N SER A 73 -2.96 -5.88 -18.00
CA SER A 73 -2.62 -5.31 -19.31
C SER A 73 -2.18 -3.86 -19.24
N ASP A 74 -2.80 -3.07 -18.38
CA ASP A 74 -2.67 -1.61 -18.43
C ASP A 74 -1.68 -1.07 -17.39
N ILE A 75 -1.45 -1.82 -16.30
CA ILE A 75 -0.59 -1.40 -15.19
C ILE A 75 0.62 -2.31 -15.02
N VAL A 76 0.39 -3.60 -14.76
CA VAL A 76 1.48 -4.52 -14.36
C VAL A 76 2.43 -4.83 -15.50
N ILE A 77 1.92 -5.20 -16.68
CA ILE A 77 2.76 -5.55 -17.84
C ILE A 77 3.55 -4.33 -18.32
N PRO A 78 2.95 -3.13 -18.53
CA PRO A 78 3.69 -1.97 -18.99
C PRO A 78 4.79 -1.60 -18.01
N PHE A 79 4.51 -1.57 -16.70
CA PHE A 79 5.55 -1.34 -15.70
C PHE A 79 6.65 -2.40 -15.78
N ARG A 80 6.35 -3.69 -15.85
CA ARG A 80 7.43 -4.69 -15.87
C ARG A 80 8.28 -4.71 -17.14
N THR A 81 7.77 -4.24 -18.27
CA THR A 81 8.42 -4.40 -19.59
C THR A 81 9.05 -3.13 -20.15
N THR A 82 8.57 -1.94 -19.76
CA THR A 82 8.99 -0.68 -20.40
C THR A 82 10.04 0.11 -19.63
N GLY A 83 10.12 -0.07 -18.31
CA GLY A 83 11.09 0.66 -17.49
C GLY A 83 12.45 -0.05 -17.39
N ALA A 84 13.50 0.76 -17.24
CA ALA A 84 14.85 0.27 -16.95
C ALA A 84 15.16 0.39 -15.45
N GLY A 85 15.95 -0.55 -14.93
CA GLY A 85 16.44 -0.53 -13.56
C GLY A 85 15.40 -0.87 -12.49
N ASP A 86 15.82 -0.76 -11.24
CA ASP A 86 14.97 -0.98 -10.07
C ASP A 86 13.94 0.15 -9.92
N GLY A 87 12.77 -0.19 -9.39
CA GLY A 87 11.73 0.76 -9.06
C GLY A 87 10.47 0.08 -8.53
N VAL A 88 9.71 0.82 -7.73
CA VAL A 88 8.44 0.35 -7.15
C VAL A 88 7.26 1.09 -7.77
N LEU A 89 6.23 0.35 -8.19
CA LEU A 89 4.95 0.92 -8.56
C LEU A 89 3.95 0.70 -7.43
N VAL A 90 3.41 1.79 -6.91
CA VAL A 90 2.32 1.81 -5.92
C VAL A 90 1.01 1.97 -6.66
N VAL A 91 0.19 0.93 -6.68
CA VAL A 91 -1.14 0.95 -7.32
C VAL A 91 -2.19 1.16 -6.24
N HIS A 92 -3.03 2.18 -6.36
CA HIS A 92 -4.07 2.46 -5.36
C HIS A 92 -5.47 2.45 -5.95
N GLY A 93 -6.44 1.97 -5.19
CA GLY A 93 -7.85 1.87 -5.61
C GLY A 93 -8.63 0.88 -4.76
N THR A 94 -9.92 0.75 -5.02
CA THR A 94 -10.80 -0.15 -4.25
C THR A 94 -10.86 -1.56 -4.87
N GLY A 95 -10.91 -2.59 -4.02
CA GLY A 95 -11.06 -3.99 -4.45
C GLY A 95 -9.79 -4.63 -5.01
N LEU A 96 -8.63 -4.02 -4.79
CA LEU A 96 -7.33 -4.56 -5.17
C LEU A 96 -6.93 -5.78 -4.31
N LEU A 97 -7.51 -5.95 -3.13
CA LEU A 97 -7.28 -7.10 -2.25
C LEU A 97 -8.30 -8.24 -2.43
N ALA A 98 -9.20 -8.13 -3.40
CA ALA A 98 -10.12 -9.23 -3.71
C ALA A 98 -9.33 -10.51 -4.07
N PRO A 99 -9.88 -11.72 -3.81
CA PRO A 99 -9.14 -12.98 -3.99
C PRO A 99 -8.50 -13.17 -5.37
N ARG A 100 -9.14 -12.64 -6.42
CA ARG A 100 -8.68 -12.71 -7.80
C ARG A 100 -7.56 -11.70 -8.11
N THR A 101 -7.62 -10.48 -7.58
CA THR A 101 -6.67 -9.40 -7.89
C THR A 101 -5.42 -9.42 -7.01
N ARG A 102 -5.54 -9.85 -5.75
CA ARG A 102 -4.44 -9.82 -4.78
C ARG A 102 -3.18 -10.58 -5.20
N THR A 103 -3.30 -11.55 -6.12
CA THR A 103 -2.17 -12.32 -6.65
C THR A 103 -1.26 -11.53 -7.58
N LEU A 104 -1.68 -10.35 -8.04
CA LEU A 104 -0.87 -9.48 -8.91
C LEU A 104 0.24 -8.75 -8.14
N TRP A 105 0.02 -8.53 -6.84
CA TRP A 105 0.84 -7.67 -6.01
C TRP A 105 1.88 -8.48 -5.27
N ARG A 106 3.10 -7.96 -5.15
CA ARG A 106 4.13 -8.58 -4.32
C ARG A 106 3.90 -8.33 -2.84
N TRP A 107 3.34 -7.17 -2.53
CA TRP A 107 3.03 -6.70 -1.20
C TRP A 107 1.81 -5.78 -1.26
N SER A 108 1.06 -5.67 -0.16
CA SER A 108 -0.15 -4.85 -0.16
C SER A 108 -0.48 -4.22 1.19
N LEU A 109 -1.12 -3.05 1.13
CA LEU A 109 -1.60 -2.26 2.26
C LEU A 109 -3.13 -2.20 2.24
N TRP A 110 -3.76 -2.46 3.38
CA TRP A 110 -5.15 -2.10 3.63
C TRP A 110 -5.22 -0.81 4.45
N VAL A 111 -5.95 0.19 3.97
CA VAL A 111 -6.15 1.49 4.63
C VAL A 111 -7.53 1.53 5.28
N GLU A 112 -7.61 1.89 6.55
CA GLU A 112 -8.85 1.99 7.29
C GLU A 112 -8.88 3.22 8.19
N GLN A 113 -10.08 3.56 8.67
CA GLN A 113 -10.31 4.63 9.64
C GLN A 113 -11.34 4.16 10.67
N GLU A 114 -11.34 4.76 11.86
CA GLU A 114 -12.16 4.32 13.00
C GLU A 114 -13.63 4.15 12.61
N SER A 115 -14.17 5.13 11.88
CA SER A 115 -15.50 5.03 11.26
C SER A 115 -15.49 3.98 10.16
N GLY A 116 -15.80 2.73 10.49
CA GLY A 116 -15.91 1.62 9.52
C GLY A 116 -14.75 0.61 9.57
N ARG A 117 -13.84 0.76 10.53
CA ARG A 117 -12.77 -0.20 10.82
C ARG A 117 -13.33 -1.62 10.87
N LEU A 118 -12.72 -2.51 10.10
CA LEU A 118 -13.11 -3.91 10.05
C LEU A 118 -12.48 -4.70 11.21
N GLU A 119 -13.19 -5.75 11.62
CA GLU A 119 -12.67 -6.78 12.52
C GLU A 119 -11.31 -7.31 12.04
N ARG A 120 -10.39 -7.58 12.98
CA ARG A 120 -9.01 -8.01 12.66
C ARG A 120 -8.95 -9.21 11.69
N ARG A 121 -9.95 -10.09 11.75
CA ARG A 121 -10.05 -11.30 10.93
C ARG A 121 -10.85 -11.13 9.64
N ALA A 122 -11.17 -9.90 9.23
CA ALA A 122 -11.79 -9.66 7.93
C ALA A 122 -10.86 -10.12 6.80
N ASP A 123 -11.44 -10.69 5.73
CA ASP A 123 -10.68 -11.30 4.64
C ASP A 123 -9.64 -10.36 4.03
N VAL A 124 -9.98 -9.08 3.85
CA VAL A 124 -9.06 -8.06 3.31
C VAL A 124 -7.89 -7.77 4.25
N LYS A 125 -8.13 -7.74 5.56
CA LYS A 125 -7.07 -7.52 6.57
C LYS A 125 -6.13 -8.71 6.63
N ILE A 126 -6.65 -9.94 6.55
CA ILE A 126 -5.84 -11.16 6.47
C ILE A 126 -5.03 -11.21 5.16
N ALA A 127 -5.61 -10.74 4.05
CA ALA A 127 -4.96 -10.73 2.75
C ALA A 127 -3.88 -9.65 2.60
N ALA A 128 -4.00 -8.54 3.33
CA ALA A 128 -3.03 -7.46 3.31
C ALA A 128 -1.73 -7.86 3.99
N SER A 129 -0.60 -7.37 3.46
CA SER A 129 0.69 -7.51 4.13
C SER A 129 0.80 -6.59 5.35
N ALA A 130 0.10 -5.45 5.30
CA ALA A 130 0.04 -4.44 6.35
C ALA A 130 -1.32 -3.77 6.42
N VAL A 131 -1.65 -3.22 7.58
CA VAL A 131 -2.83 -2.36 7.78
C VAL A 131 -2.37 -0.97 8.23
N LEU A 132 -2.96 0.08 7.65
CA LEU A 132 -2.74 1.47 8.03
C LEU A 132 -4.05 2.09 8.54
N ASP A 133 -4.02 2.57 9.76
CA ASP A 133 -5.07 3.40 10.33
C ASP A 133 -4.80 4.88 10.03
N VAL A 134 -5.69 5.52 9.29
CA VAL A 134 -5.64 6.94 8.90
C VAL A 134 -6.69 7.79 9.60
N THR A 135 -7.21 7.33 10.75
CA THR A 135 -8.15 8.12 11.57
C THR A 135 -7.59 9.50 11.92
N ASP A 136 -6.29 9.57 12.18
CA ASP A 136 -5.52 10.81 12.25
C ASP A 136 -4.52 10.83 11.06
N PRO A 137 -4.82 11.56 9.97
CA PRO A 137 -3.97 11.59 8.80
C PRO A 137 -2.59 12.22 9.04
N GLU A 138 -2.42 13.07 10.06
CA GLU A 138 -1.11 13.65 10.40
C GLU A 138 -0.23 12.65 11.17
N HIS A 139 -0.88 11.73 11.88
CA HIS A 139 -0.25 10.68 12.69
C HIS A 139 -0.82 9.28 12.40
N PRO A 140 -0.74 8.80 11.14
CA PRO A 140 -1.30 7.51 10.78
C PRO A 140 -0.50 6.40 11.44
N ARG A 141 -1.19 5.30 11.74
CA ARG A 141 -0.62 4.20 12.54
C ARG A 141 -0.58 2.92 11.73
N ARG A 142 0.62 2.35 11.61
CA ARG A 142 0.78 0.98 11.13
C ARG A 142 0.27 0.00 12.18
N GLU A 143 -0.80 -0.72 11.87
CA GLU A 143 -1.36 -1.77 12.73
C GLU A 143 -0.83 -3.14 12.35
N TRP A 144 -0.34 -3.89 13.34
CA TRP A 144 0.09 -5.27 13.16
C TRP A 144 -1.11 -6.21 13.30
N ASN A 145 -1.39 -6.94 12.22
CA ASN A 145 -2.21 -8.14 12.31
C ASN A 145 -1.34 -9.21 12.93
N ASP A 146 -1.28 -9.23 14.26
CA ASP A 146 -0.58 -10.26 15.02
C ASP A 146 -1.28 -11.60 14.77
N ALA A 147 -0.93 -12.26 13.68
CA ALA A 147 -1.15 -13.68 13.50
C ALA A 147 -0.10 -14.40 14.35
N CYS A 148 -0.41 -14.54 15.64
CA CYS A 148 0.26 -15.49 16.53
C CYS A 148 -0.05 -16.94 16.08
#